data_AF-A0A4R2RF83-F1
#
_entry.id   AF-A0A4R2RF83-F1
#
_cell.length_a   1.000
_cell.length_b   1.000
_cell.length_c   1.000
_cell.angle_alpha   90.00
_cell.angle_beta   90.00
_cell.angle_gamma   90.00
#
_symmetry.space_group_name_H-M   'P 1'
#
loop_
_entity.id
_entity.type
_entity.pdbx_description
1 polymer ?
#
loop_
_entity_poly.entity_id
_entity_poly.type
_entity_poly.pdbx_seq_one_letter_code
_entity_poly.pdbx_strand_id
1 'polypeptide(L)'
;MTSLTKSAVDLLLLAMETRVGKVQVATLKQVAPWAADKLLDARLLVATGRIPVVAAMDAYEDEPIPAEWCPERGQYGYRNSVGRWITVEAGEIAACVVDFPLAFAKMLVAFERAGPSRPSPLIDGFVWDVGTIRLTGAKSPVPVWFARRLADPAVWTRLDALLERRPPEEVRVIRKRRLTVTRLSA
;
A
#
# COMPACT_ATOMS: atom_id res chain seq x y z
N MET A 1 6.57 -20.66 8.35
CA MET A 1 6.18 -19.47 7.57
C MET A 1 4.65 -19.40 7.54
N THR A 2 4.04 -18.42 8.19
CA THR A 2 2.59 -18.25 8.22
C THR A 2 2.10 -17.84 6.83
N SER A 3 1.34 -18.71 6.16
CA SER A 3 0.71 -18.40 4.88
C SER A 3 -0.32 -17.28 5.08
N LEU A 4 -0.29 -16.27 4.20
CA LEU A 4 -1.29 -15.19 4.23
C LEU A 4 -2.63 -15.73 3.74
N THR A 5 -3.72 -15.36 4.43
CA THR A 5 -5.07 -15.68 3.95
C THR A 5 -5.42 -14.78 2.76
N LYS A 6 -6.37 -15.22 1.93
CA LYS A 6 -6.89 -14.40 0.82
C LYS A 6 -7.32 -13.01 1.28
N SER A 7 -8.06 -12.92 2.39
CA SER A 7 -8.49 -11.64 2.97
C SER A 7 -7.32 -10.73 3.38
N ALA A 8 -6.22 -11.29 3.88
CA ALA A 8 -5.02 -10.51 4.20
C ALA A 8 -4.32 -10.01 2.93
N VAL A 9 -4.28 -10.83 1.87
CA VAL A 9 -3.76 -10.40 0.56
C VAL A 9 -4.62 -9.30 -0.04
N ASP A 10 -5.95 -9.46 -0.04
CA ASP A 10 -6.87 -8.45 -0.57
C ASP A 10 -6.76 -7.12 0.19
N LEU A 11 -6.64 -7.18 1.52
CA LEU A 11 -6.44 -6.00 2.37
C LEU A 11 -5.08 -5.34 2.11
N LEU A 12 -4.01 -6.11 1.94
CA LEU A 12 -2.68 -5.59 1.59
C LEU A 12 -2.71 -4.87 0.24
N LEU A 13 -3.33 -5.48 -0.78
CA LEU A 13 -3.51 -4.86 -2.09
C LEU A 13 -4.34 -3.57 -1.98
N LEU A 14 -5.34 -3.53 -1.09
CA LEU A 14 -6.10 -2.31 -0.81
C LEU A 14 -5.23 -1.21 -0.20
N ALA A 15 -4.45 -1.53 0.84
CA ALA A 15 -3.51 -0.61 1.47
C ALA A 15 -2.48 -0.08 0.45
N MET A 16 -1.98 -0.95 -0.43
CA MET A 16 -1.11 -0.62 -1.56
C MET A 16 -1.76 0.26 -2.63
N GLU A 17 -3.04 0.63 -2.57
CA GLU A 17 -3.62 1.61 -3.52
C GLU A 17 -3.92 2.97 -2.88
N THR A 18 -3.82 3.08 -1.56
CA THR A 18 -4.05 4.35 -0.86
C THR A 18 -3.05 5.42 -1.29
N ARG A 19 -3.43 6.71 -1.33
CA ARG A 19 -2.62 7.78 -1.94
C ARG A 19 -1.13 7.78 -1.56
N VAL A 20 -0.84 7.50 -0.29
CA VAL A 20 0.50 7.47 0.30
C VAL A 20 0.95 6.08 0.75
N GLY A 21 0.16 5.02 0.48
CA GLY A 21 0.44 3.68 1.03
C GLY A 21 0.34 3.62 2.56
N LYS A 22 -0.36 4.60 3.16
CA LYS A 22 -0.51 4.82 4.61
C LYS A 22 -1.98 4.71 4.96
N VAL A 23 -2.29 3.96 6.02
CA VAL A 23 -3.67 3.71 6.49
C VAL A 23 -3.69 3.79 8.00
N GLN A 24 -4.83 4.18 8.60
CA GLN A 24 -5.02 4.06 10.04
C GLN A 24 -5.22 2.61 10.45
N VAL A 25 -4.53 2.20 11.52
CA VAL A 25 -4.60 0.84 12.06
C VAL A 25 -6.00 0.54 12.56
N ALA A 26 -6.64 1.51 13.23
CA ALA A 26 -8.01 1.36 13.73
C ALA A 26 -9.01 1.04 12.59
N THR A 27 -8.96 1.78 11.49
CA THR A 27 -9.81 1.52 10.31
C THR A 27 -9.59 0.13 9.73
N LEU A 28 -8.33 -0.32 9.61
CA LEU A 28 -8.04 -1.66 9.13
C LEU A 28 -8.61 -2.74 10.05
N LYS A 29 -8.47 -2.55 11.37
CA LYS A 29 -9.00 -3.47 12.39
C LYS A 29 -10.53 -3.49 12.42
N GLN A 30 -11.18 -2.37 12.13
CA GLN A 30 -12.64 -2.29 12.05
C GLN A 30 -13.19 -3.06 10.83
N VAL A 31 -12.53 -2.95 9.67
CA VAL A 31 -12.99 -3.61 8.43
C VAL A 31 -12.64 -5.10 8.41
N ALA A 32 -11.42 -5.46 8.84
CA ALA A 32 -10.93 -6.83 8.73
C ALA A 32 -9.91 -7.14 9.85
N PRO A 33 -10.36 -7.35 11.11
CA PRO A 33 -9.49 -7.42 12.29
C PRO A 33 -8.40 -8.49 12.16
N TRP A 34 -8.80 -9.73 11.87
CA TRP A 34 -7.86 -10.86 11.74
C TRP A 34 -6.89 -10.71 10.56
N ALA A 35 -7.31 -10.06 9.49
CA ALA A 35 -6.44 -9.81 8.34
C ALA A 35 -5.43 -8.70 8.65
N ALA A 36 -5.87 -7.64 9.31
CA ALA A 36 -5.01 -6.54 9.75
C ALA A 36 -3.93 -7.04 10.72
N ASP A 37 -4.30 -7.82 11.73
CA ASP A 37 -3.35 -8.40 12.69
C ASP A 37 -2.31 -9.28 11.98
N LYS A 38 -2.73 -10.15 11.06
CA LYS A 38 -1.79 -10.96 10.25
C LYS A 38 -0.80 -10.12 9.45
N LEU A 39 -1.22 -9.00 8.88
CA LEU A 39 -0.34 -8.13 8.10
C LEU A 39 0.64 -7.36 8.99
N LEU A 40 0.20 -6.92 10.18
CA LEU A 40 1.06 -6.28 11.18
C LEU A 40 2.09 -7.28 11.73
N ASP A 41 1.66 -8.49 12.11
CA ASP A 41 2.53 -9.55 12.61
C ASP A 41 3.56 -10.00 11.56
N ALA A 42 3.13 -10.08 10.29
CA ALA A 42 4.02 -10.38 9.17
C ALA A 42 4.94 -9.22 8.77
N ARG A 43 4.85 -8.07 9.45
CA ARG A 43 5.56 -6.80 9.17
C ARG A 43 5.34 -6.26 7.75
N LEU A 44 4.24 -6.65 7.11
CA LEU A 44 3.83 -6.14 5.81
C LEU A 44 3.18 -4.77 5.91
N LEU A 45 2.57 -4.50 7.08
CA LEU A 45 2.17 -3.17 7.52
C LEU A 45 3.03 -2.81 8.72
N VAL A 46 3.71 -1.66 8.65
CA VAL A 46 4.59 -1.17 9.71
C VAL A 46 3.97 0.07 10.31
N ALA A 47 3.70 0.05 11.62
CA ALA A 47 3.18 1.21 12.33
C ALA A 47 4.19 2.36 12.27
N THR A 48 3.84 3.45 11.59
CA THR A 48 4.69 4.63 11.40
C THR A 48 3.85 5.91 11.44
N GLY A 49 4.13 6.74 12.44
CA GLY A 49 3.50 8.04 12.60
C GLY A 49 2.00 7.95 12.89
N ARG A 50 1.27 9.02 12.54
CA ARG A 50 -0.14 9.19 12.87
C ARG A 50 -0.92 9.74 11.68
N ILE A 51 -2.23 9.51 11.66
CA ILE A 51 -3.21 10.22 10.85
C ILE A 51 -4.20 10.80 11.87
N PRO A 52 -4.15 12.11 12.17
CA PRO A 52 -4.88 12.71 13.28
C PRO A 52 -6.32 13.01 12.87
N VAL A 53 -7.08 11.96 12.62
CA VAL A 53 -8.48 12.02 12.20
C VAL A 53 -9.22 10.88 12.90
N VAL A 54 -10.44 11.11 13.36
CA VAL A 54 -11.27 10.08 14.02
C VAL A 54 -12.66 10.05 13.40
N ALA A 55 -13.24 8.86 13.31
CA ALA A 55 -14.65 8.69 13.00
C ALA A 55 -15.40 8.61 14.34
N ALA A 56 -16.18 9.65 14.67
CA ALA A 56 -16.93 9.71 15.91
C ALA A 56 -18.42 9.94 15.63
N MET A 57 -19.28 9.34 16.45
CA MET A 57 -20.74 9.40 16.29
C MET A 57 -21.34 10.79 16.60
N ASP A 58 -20.54 11.72 17.12
CA ASP A 58 -20.98 13.07 17.49
C ASP A 58 -20.87 14.08 16.33
N ALA A 59 -20.29 13.68 15.20
CA ALA A 59 -20.43 14.38 13.93
C ALA A 59 -21.77 13.94 13.30
N TYR A 60 -22.73 14.89 13.25
CA TYR A 60 -23.97 14.73 12.47
C TYR A 60 -23.72 14.67 10.97
N GLU A 61 -22.50 15.04 10.56
CA GLU A 61 -22.01 14.91 9.20
C GLU A 61 -21.17 13.63 9.18
N ASP A 62 -21.35 12.76 8.17
CA ASP A 62 -20.57 11.53 7.96
C ASP A 62 -19.08 11.82 7.64
N GLU A 63 -18.58 12.99 8.05
CA GLU A 63 -17.23 13.48 7.83
C GLU A 63 -16.31 13.10 9.00
N PRO A 64 -15.11 12.60 8.71
CA PRO A 64 -14.12 12.34 9.75
C PRO A 64 -13.70 13.62 10.47
N ILE A 65 -13.64 13.58 11.81
CA ILE A 65 -13.27 14.73 12.64
C ILE A 65 -11.74 14.83 12.73
N PRO A 66 -11.12 15.98 12.39
CA PRO A 66 -9.71 16.21 12.64
C PRO A 66 -9.40 16.21 14.14
N ALA A 67 -8.41 15.42 14.56
CA ALA A 67 -7.87 15.46 15.91
C ALA A 67 -6.79 16.55 16.02
N GLU A 68 -6.91 17.38 17.04
CA GLU A 68 -6.00 18.47 17.35
C GLU A 68 -5.03 18.08 18.47
N TRP A 69 -3.81 18.62 18.43
CA TRP A 69 -2.84 18.45 19.50
C TRP A 69 -3.12 19.46 20.62
N CYS A 70 -3.35 18.98 21.84
CA CYS A 70 -3.45 19.84 23.03
C CYS A 70 -2.12 19.85 23.79
N PRO A 71 -1.34 20.95 23.73
CA PRO A 71 -0.03 21.01 24.37
C PRO A 71 -0.11 20.93 25.91
N GLU A 72 -1.15 21.48 26.52
CA GLU A 72 -1.35 21.45 27.98
C GLU A 72 -1.56 20.04 28.52
N ARG A 73 -2.08 19.15 27.67
CA ARG A 73 -2.40 17.76 28.02
C ARG A 73 -1.43 16.75 27.40
N GLY A 74 -0.54 17.18 26.50
CA GLY A 74 0.40 16.32 25.81
C GLY A 74 -0.25 15.20 24.99
N GLN A 75 -1.45 15.44 24.46
CA GLN A 75 -2.24 14.40 23.78
C GLN A 75 -3.13 14.97 22.67
N TYR A 76 -3.52 14.09 21.75
CA TYR A 76 -4.50 14.41 20.73
C TYR A 76 -5.93 14.34 21.27
N GLY A 77 -6.81 15.14 20.71
CA GLY A 77 -8.23 15.10 20.99
C GLY A 77 -9.01 15.98 20.03
N TYR A 78 -10.31 16.07 20.22
CA TYR A 78 -11.16 16.96 19.44
C TYR A 78 -12.26 17.53 20.34
N ARG A 79 -12.96 18.57 19.86
CA ARG A 79 -14.14 19.09 20.53
C ARG A 79 -15.38 18.48 19.90
N ASN A 80 -16.24 17.88 20.71
CA ASN A 80 -17.52 17.40 20.24
C ASN A 80 -18.49 18.56 19.95
N SER A 81 -19.69 18.23 19.45
CA SER A 81 -20.72 19.20 19.07
C SER A 81 -21.18 20.14 20.19
N VAL A 82 -20.96 19.78 21.47
CA VAL A 82 -21.27 20.62 22.64
C VAL A 82 -20.03 21.31 23.22
N GLY A 83 -18.89 21.29 22.51
CA GLY A 83 -17.66 21.99 22.90
C GLY A 83 -16.80 21.27 23.95
N ARG A 84 -17.16 20.04 24.34
CA ARG A 84 -16.38 19.24 25.30
C ARG A 84 -15.16 18.63 24.62
N TRP A 85 -14.02 18.72 25.29
CA TRP A 85 -12.80 18.02 24.86
C TRP A 85 -12.93 16.51 25.06
N ILE A 86 -12.72 15.77 23.96
CA ILE A 86 -12.64 14.32 23.93
C ILE A 86 -11.19 13.95 23.60
N THR A 87 -10.55 13.19 24.49
CA THR A 87 -9.20 12.67 24.26
C THR A 87 -9.26 11.53 23.26
N VAL A 88 -8.33 11.52 22.32
CA VAL A 88 -8.20 10.47 21.31
C VAL A 88 -7.09 9.51 21.72
N GLU A 89 -7.39 8.21 21.72
CA GLU A 89 -6.41 7.21 22.08
C GLU A 89 -5.34 7.10 20.98
N ALA A 90 -4.08 6.92 21.38
CA ALA A 90 -2.97 6.90 20.42
C ALA A 90 -3.12 5.79 19.36
N GLY A 91 -3.78 4.68 19.71
CA GLY A 91 -4.09 3.58 18.81
C GLY A 91 -5.14 3.91 17.74
N GLU A 92 -6.04 4.87 18.00
CA GLU A 92 -7.10 5.27 17.05
C GLU A 92 -6.52 6.03 15.86
N ILE A 93 -5.53 6.88 16.12
CA ILE A 93 -4.84 7.68 15.10
C ILE A 93 -3.51 7.05 14.65
N ALA A 94 -3.17 5.87 15.17
CA ALA A 94 -1.96 5.16 14.77
C ALA A 94 -2.04 4.83 13.29
N ALA A 95 -1.01 5.21 12.55
CA ALA A 95 -0.94 4.93 11.13
C ALA A 95 0.09 3.83 10.85
N CYS A 96 -0.14 3.06 9.80
CA CYS A 96 0.82 2.13 9.26
C CYS A 96 1.08 2.39 7.78
N VAL A 97 2.27 2.05 7.32
CA VAL A 97 2.65 2.05 5.90
C VAL A 97 2.92 0.64 5.42
N VAL A 98 2.72 0.41 4.12
CA VAL A 98 3.12 -0.85 3.49
C VAL A 98 4.64 -0.93 3.37
N ASP A 99 5.23 -2.03 3.86
CA ASP A 99 6.61 -2.39 3.54
C ASP A 99 6.66 -3.02 2.13
N PHE A 100 6.78 -2.15 1.11
CA PHE A 100 6.82 -2.57 -0.29
C PHE A 100 7.96 -3.57 -0.58
N PRO A 101 9.22 -3.34 -0.14
CA PRO A 101 10.29 -4.31 -0.31
C PRO A 101 9.94 -5.70 0.23
N LEU A 102 9.43 -5.81 1.44
CA LEU A 102 9.05 -7.09 2.04
C LEU A 102 7.86 -7.72 1.32
N ALA A 103 6.86 -6.91 0.95
CA ALA A 103 5.69 -7.39 0.22
C ALA A 103 6.07 -8.00 -1.13
N PHE A 104 6.91 -7.33 -1.92
CA PHE A 104 7.40 -7.86 -3.19
C PHE A 104 8.25 -9.11 -2.97
N ALA A 105 9.12 -9.13 -1.96
CA ALA A 105 9.92 -10.31 -1.64
C ALA A 105 9.05 -11.54 -1.37
N LYS A 106 7.94 -11.37 -0.63
CA LYS A 106 6.98 -12.45 -0.35
C LYS A 106 6.15 -12.83 -1.59
N MET A 107 5.69 -11.87 -2.40
CA MET A 107 4.93 -12.15 -3.63
C MET A 107 5.76 -12.94 -4.64
N LEU A 108 7.06 -12.68 -4.71
CA LEU A 108 7.96 -13.29 -5.68
C LEU A 108 8.59 -14.60 -5.20
N VAL A 109 8.25 -15.10 -4.00
CA VAL A 109 8.85 -16.34 -3.46
C VAL A 109 8.49 -17.57 -4.29
N ALA A 110 7.34 -17.54 -4.98
CA ALA A 110 6.84 -18.65 -5.79
C ALA A 110 7.47 -18.70 -7.19
N PHE A 111 8.31 -17.73 -7.56
CA PHE A 111 8.92 -17.65 -8.89
C PHE A 111 10.43 -17.87 -8.81
N GLU A 112 10.97 -18.62 -9.77
CA GLU A 112 12.40 -18.71 -9.98
C GLU A 112 12.92 -17.34 -10.44
N ARG A 113 13.89 -16.77 -9.72
CA ARG A 113 14.43 -15.43 -10.01
C ARG A 113 15.70 -15.54 -10.83
N ALA A 114 15.78 -14.74 -11.88
CA ALA A 114 16.95 -14.63 -12.75
C ALA A 114 17.48 -13.19 -12.71
N GLY A 115 17.90 -12.70 -11.52
CA GLY A 115 18.38 -11.33 -11.35
C GLY A 115 18.53 -10.92 -9.88
N PRO A 116 19.00 -9.68 -9.61
CA PRO A 116 19.18 -9.19 -8.25
C PRO A 116 17.87 -9.19 -7.47
N SER A 117 17.95 -9.58 -6.20
CA SER A 117 16.82 -9.97 -5.37
C SER A 117 16.00 -8.82 -4.77
N ARG A 118 16.46 -7.57 -4.93
CA ARG A 118 15.89 -6.41 -4.24
C ARG A 118 15.11 -5.50 -5.20
N PRO A 119 13.83 -5.22 -4.90
CA PRO A 119 13.06 -4.23 -5.66
C PRO A 119 13.72 -2.85 -5.62
N SER A 120 13.72 -2.15 -6.75
CA SER A 120 14.24 -0.79 -6.88
C SER A 120 13.14 0.18 -7.35
N PRO A 121 13.01 1.36 -6.74
CA PRO A 121 12.01 2.34 -7.18
C PRO A 121 12.41 2.93 -8.54
N LEU A 122 11.52 2.85 -9.51
CA LEU A 122 11.64 3.54 -10.81
C LEU A 122 10.91 4.89 -10.79
N ILE A 123 9.76 4.94 -10.11
CA ILE A 123 9.04 6.16 -9.77
C ILE A 123 8.71 6.06 -8.28
N ASP A 124 9.26 6.98 -7.50
CA ASP A 124 9.18 6.92 -6.04
C ASP A 124 7.73 6.79 -5.56
N GLY A 125 7.46 5.76 -4.75
CA GLY A 125 6.14 5.47 -4.21
C GLY A 125 5.08 4.96 -5.20
N PHE A 126 5.39 4.77 -6.50
CA PHE A 126 4.42 4.39 -7.54
C PHE A 126 4.82 3.21 -8.42
N VAL A 127 6.09 3.12 -8.83
CA VAL A 127 6.57 2.09 -9.76
C VAL A 127 7.89 1.54 -9.28
N TRP A 128 8.00 0.22 -9.26
CA TRP A 128 9.21 -0.51 -8.85
C TRP A 128 9.60 -1.53 -9.90
N ASP A 129 10.89 -1.63 -10.17
CA ASP A 129 11.46 -2.83 -10.77
C ASP A 129 11.57 -3.89 -9.67
N VAL A 130 10.83 -4.99 -9.80
CA VAL A 130 10.83 -6.06 -8.80
C VAL A 130 11.75 -7.22 -9.20
N GLY A 131 12.51 -7.05 -10.28
CA GLY A 131 13.48 -8.00 -10.80
C GLY A 131 12.93 -8.90 -11.89
N THR A 132 13.79 -9.79 -12.35
CA THR A 132 13.51 -10.72 -13.45
C THR A 132 13.09 -12.07 -12.90
N ILE A 133 11.96 -12.59 -13.38
CA ILE A 133 11.43 -13.90 -12.99
C ILE A 133 11.30 -14.83 -14.19
N ARG A 134 11.43 -16.13 -13.93
CA ARG A 134 11.07 -17.16 -14.89
C ARG A 134 9.60 -17.54 -14.69
N LEU A 135 8.79 -17.24 -15.70
CA LEU A 135 7.40 -17.69 -15.74
C LEU A 135 7.32 -19.08 -16.36
N THR A 136 6.47 -19.93 -15.80
CA THR A 136 6.18 -21.24 -16.38
C THR A 136 5.67 -21.08 -17.81
N GLY A 137 6.36 -21.68 -18.79
CA GLY A 137 6.04 -21.57 -20.21
C GLY A 137 6.68 -20.39 -20.96
N ALA A 138 7.42 -19.51 -20.29
CA ALA A 138 8.21 -18.48 -20.97
C ALA A 138 9.54 -19.05 -21.50
N LYS A 139 9.93 -18.65 -22.72
CA LYS A 139 11.19 -19.09 -23.35
C LYS A 139 12.44 -18.49 -22.68
N SER A 140 12.31 -17.30 -22.10
CA SER A 140 13.35 -16.59 -21.38
C SER A 140 12.79 -15.99 -20.09
N PRO A 141 13.64 -15.72 -19.08
CA PRO A 141 13.25 -14.91 -17.93
C PRO A 141 12.78 -13.52 -18.36
N VAL A 142 11.82 -12.95 -17.63
CA VAL A 142 11.21 -11.67 -17.96
C VAL A 142 11.35 -10.65 -16.82
N PRO A 143 11.81 -9.41 -17.08
CA PRO A 143 11.78 -8.34 -16.10
C PRO A 143 10.34 -7.98 -15.73
N VAL A 144 10.09 -7.79 -14.43
CA VAL A 144 8.78 -7.47 -13.89
C VAL A 144 8.83 -6.14 -13.17
N TRP A 145 7.92 -5.25 -13.55
CA TRP A 145 7.65 -4.01 -12.85
C TRP A 145 6.31 -4.09 -12.13
N PHE A 146 6.27 -3.58 -10.91
CA PHE A 146 5.04 -3.39 -10.17
C PHE A 146 4.65 -1.91 -10.21
N ALA A 147 3.40 -1.63 -10.56
CA ALA A 147 2.86 -0.28 -10.57
C ALA A 147 1.52 -0.21 -9.83
N ARG A 148 1.34 0.86 -9.06
CA ARG A 148 0.13 1.16 -8.28
C ARG A 148 -0.47 2.49 -8.69
N ARG A 149 -1.72 2.74 -8.32
CA ARG A 149 -2.45 3.99 -8.59
C ARG A 149 -2.48 4.38 -10.07
N LEU A 150 -2.48 3.39 -10.97
CA LEU A 150 -2.59 3.62 -12.42
C LEU A 150 -3.93 4.21 -12.87
N ALA A 151 -4.91 4.34 -11.95
CA ALA A 151 -6.12 5.11 -12.18
C ALA A 151 -5.90 6.63 -12.09
N ASP A 152 -4.77 7.07 -11.51
CA ASP A 152 -4.37 8.48 -11.45
C ASP A 152 -3.67 8.85 -12.79
N PRO A 153 -4.25 9.75 -13.60
CA PRO A 153 -3.67 10.11 -14.91
C PRO A 153 -2.25 10.68 -14.81
N ALA A 154 -1.90 11.31 -13.68
CA ALA A 154 -0.56 11.84 -13.47
C ALA A 154 0.47 10.71 -13.28
N VAL A 155 0.07 9.62 -12.63
CA VAL A 155 0.93 8.42 -12.49
C VAL A 155 1.07 7.73 -13.84
N TRP A 156 -0.03 7.65 -14.61
CA TRP A 156 -0.02 7.07 -15.95
C TRP A 156 0.92 7.81 -16.91
N THR A 157 0.82 9.14 -16.95
CA THR A 157 1.70 9.99 -17.79
C THR A 157 3.18 9.77 -17.50
N ARG A 158 3.55 9.64 -16.22
CA ARG A 158 4.94 9.38 -15.82
C ARG A 158 5.39 7.97 -16.20
N LEU A 159 4.49 6.99 -16.13
CA LEU A 159 4.79 5.63 -16.57
C LEU A 159 4.97 5.57 -18.10
N ASP A 160 4.13 6.24 -18.87
CA ASP A 160 4.28 6.32 -20.34
C ASP A 160 5.64 6.92 -20.73
N ALA A 161 6.01 8.05 -20.12
CA ALA A 161 7.34 8.66 -20.35
C ALA A 161 8.50 7.73 -19.94
N LEU A 162 8.31 6.88 -18.93
CA LEU A 162 9.31 5.88 -18.52
C LEU A 162 9.42 4.76 -19.56
N LEU A 163 8.30 4.30 -20.11
CA LEU A 163 8.24 3.26 -21.14
C LEU A 163 8.84 3.74 -22.46
N GLU A 164 8.62 4.99 -22.85
CA GLU A 164 9.26 5.59 -24.04
C GLU A 164 10.80 5.61 -23.92
N ARG A 165 11.30 5.88 -22.71
CA ARG A 165 12.75 5.89 -22.42
C ARG A 165 13.36 4.49 -22.29
N ARG A 166 12.55 3.48 -22.00
CA ARG A 166 12.97 2.09 -21.78
C ARG A 166 12.01 1.16 -22.53
N PRO A 167 12.21 1.02 -23.86
CA PRO A 167 11.29 0.27 -24.69
C PRO A 167 11.10 -1.18 -24.19
N PRO A 168 9.86 -1.69 -24.18
CA PRO A 168 9.44 -2.84 -23.36
C PRO A 168 9.69 -4.21 -23.99
N GLU A 169 10.76 -4.40 -24.78
CA GLU A 169 10.98 -5.67 -25.51
C GLU A 169 10.88 -6.92 -24.61
N GLU A 170 11.12 -6.78 -23.29
CA GLU A 170 10.99 -7.85 -22.32
C GLU A 170 10.16 -7.54 -21.05
N VAL A 171 9.64 -6.31 -20.87
CA VAL A 171 9.07 -5.87 -19.58
C VAL A 171 7.62 -6.32 -19.37
N ARG A 172 7.29 -6.74 -18.14
CA ARG A 172 5.93 -7.09 -17.68
C ARG A 172 5.48 -6.16 -16.55
N VAL A 173 4.35 -5.48 -16.71
CA VAL A 173 3.77 -4.60 -15.67
C VAL A 173 2.63 -5.32 -14.93
N ILE A 174 2.71 -5.39 -13.60
CA ILE A 174 1.67 -5.98 -12.74
C ILE A 174 0.77 -4.89 -12.14
N ARG A 175 -0.56 -5.07 -12.22
CA ARG A 175 -1.59 -4.20 -11.61
C ARG A 175 -2.54 -4.99 -10.71
N LYS A 176 -3.04 -4.36 -9.63
CA LYS A 176 -3.95 -4.85 -8.57
C LYS A 176 -5.12 -5.76 -8.95
N ARG A 177 -5.57 -5.77 -10.21
CA ARG A 177 -6.73 -6.59 -10.66
C ARG A 177 -6.52 -7.34 -11.96
N ARG A 178 -5.32 -7.29 -12.55
CA ARG A 178 -5.01 -8.01 -13.78
C ARG A 178 -3.50 -8.10 -13.91
N LEU A 179 -2.97 -9.32 -14.00
CA LEU A 179 -1.76 -9.56 -14.77
C LEU A 179 -2.13 -9.25 -16.22
N THR A 180 -2.14 -7.98 -16.59
CA THR A 180 -2.21 -7.61 -18.00
C THR A 180 -0.80 -7.75 -18.53
N VAL A 181 -0.56 -8.83 -19.26
CA VAL A 181 0.60 -8.89 -20.16
C VAL A 181 0.32 -7.89 -21.27
N THR A 182 0.66 -6.63 -21.06
CA THR A 182 0.70 -5.68 -22.17
C THR A 182 2.03 -5.92 -22.88
N ARG A 183 2.01 -6.79 -23.90
CA ARG A 183 2.99 -6.66 -24.99
C ARG A 183 2.61 -5.36 -25.68
N LEU A 184 3.32 -4.27 -25.39
CA LEU A 184 3.25 -3.08 -26.21
C LEU A 184 4.10 -3.37 -27.44
N SER A 185 3.52 -4.05 -28.41
CA SER A 185 4.02 -4.03 -29.78
C SER A 185 3.71 -2.66 -30.36
N ALA A 186 4.74 -2.02 -30.92
CA ALA A 186 4.65 -0.82 -31.73
C ALA A 186 3.63 -0.98 -32.87
#